data_AF-A0AAE0REL4-F1
#
_entry.id   AF-A0AAE0REL4-F1
#
_cell.length_a   1.000
_cell.length_b   1.000
_cell.length_c   1.000
_cell.angle_alpha   90.00
_cell.angle_beta   90.00
_cell.angle_gamma   90.00
#
_symmetry.space_group_name_H-M   'P 1'
#
loop_
_entity.id
_entity.type
_entity.pdbx_description
1 polymer ?
#
loop_
_entity_poly.entity_id
_entity_poly.type
_entity_poly.pdbx_seq_one_letter_code
_entity_poly.pdbx_strand_id
1 'polypeptide(L)'
;MSAPEEALQVRVKALEEEVERLKSQLRGKSDKGTVPAAKAQENGGNSKKGKKAFDFAAHPRRHVALRLAYLGWQYQGFAVQENTDNTVEARVFEALLKTKLIQDRQSSNYHRCGRTDKGVSAFSQVISIDLRSSQFSGLGVTVPDGVEPKAGGGAETKAELPYVKMLNRVLPPDIRALGWSQVPIGFSARFDCQSRTYRYYFPRGDLDVQLMAEAAKRYEGTHDFRNLCKMDVGNGVLQFQRTITSARVQPCQPGHPSPADPQRLYVFEVKGLAFLYHQVRCMMAVLLLIGQKLEAPDIINQLLDVENNPRKPQYSMAVDYPLVLYECHFDGLSWISEPEEESHVLSSLLQHWTQTAVKAQVLNGMINGLQSTDTDKALVMPCCLMEGSRQRNYRPLLERPRCESLESRIQHFVKRGRLEREEGEGGDEGSTVFRGKRSKHSHQASSKNQEDTDLLSQTDITLQPS
;
A
#
# COMPACT_ATOMS: atom_id res chain seq x y z
N MET A 1 20.79 34.29 -34.89
CA MET A 1 20.15 33.38 -33.90
C MET A 1 21.15 33.00 -32.78
N SER A 2 21.83 33.93 -32.10
CA SER A 2 22.80 33.59 -31.03
C SER A 2 22.49 34.17 -29.64
N ALA A 3 21.54 35.11 -29.52
CA ALA A 3 21.24 35.79 -28.26
C ALA A 3 20.71 34.90 -27.09
N PRO A 4 19.96 33.79 -27.30
CA PRO A 4 19.46 33.00 -26.18
C PRO A 4 20.48 31.99 -25.61
N GLU A 5 21.50 31.61 -26.38
CA GLU A 5 22.49 30.61 -25.95
C GLU A 5 23.57 31.24 -25.05
N GLU A 6 23.99 32.47 -25.35
CA GLU A 6 24.90 33.24 -24.49
C GLU A 6 24.28 33.55 -23.13
N ALA A 7 22.99 33.88 -23.09
CA ALA A 7 22.28 34.12 -21.83
C ALA A 7 22.22 32.87 -20.94
N LEU A 8 22.06 31.69 -21.55
CA LEU A 8 22.08 30.41 -20.86
C LEU A 8 23.47 30.08 -20.32
N GLN A 9 24.53 30.28 -21.11
CA GLN A 9 25.91 30.03 -20.66
C GLN A 9 26.32 30.95 -19.51
N VAL A 10 25.94 32.24 -19.56
CA VAL A 10 26.17 33.18 -18.45
C VAL A 10 25.42 32.75 -17.19
N ARG A 11 24.18 32.27 -17.33
CA ARG A 11 23.39 31.80 -16.18
C ARG A 11 23.96 30.53 -15.55
N VAL A 12 24.45 29.60 -16.35
CA VAL A 12 25.10 28.37 -15.86
C VAL A 12 26.36 28.72 -15.08
N LYS A 13 27.21 29.59 -15.63
CA LYS A 13 28.45 30.00 -14.97
C LYS A 13 28.20 30.70 -13.62
N ALA A 14 27.20 31.58 -13.56
CA ALA A 14 26.79 32.23 -12.31
C ALA A 14 26.26 31.25 -11.25
N LEU A 15 25.59 30.17 -11.68
CA LEU A 15 25.10 29.13 -10.77
C LEU A 15 26.25 28.24 -10.25
N GLU A 16 27.24 27.94 -11.08
CA GLU A 16 28.42 27.18 -10.68
C GLU A 16 29.25 27.93 -9.63
N GLU A 17 29.42 29.25 -9.79
CA GLU A 17 30.12 30.11 -8.83
C GLU A 17 29.38 30.17 -7.48
N GLU A 18 28.04 30.26 -7.49
CA GLU A 18 27.24 30.29 -6.25
C GLU A 18 27.28 28.94 -5.51
N VAL A 19 27.31 27.82 -6.23
CA VAL A 19 27.47 26.49 -5.63
C VAL A 19 28.82 26.34 -4.95
N GLU A 20 29.91 26.83 -5.54
CA GLU A 20 31.22 26.80 -4.89
C GLU A 20 31.32 27.74 -3.69
N ARG A 21 30.66 28.90 -3.75
CA ARG A 21 30.55 29.81 -2.60
C ARG A 21 29.84 29.13 -1.42
N LEU A 22 28.73 28.43 -1.67
CA LEU A 22 27.96 27.73 -0.64
C LEU A 22 28.72 26.52 -0.07
N LYS A 23 29.42 25.75 -0.91
CA LYS A 23 30.30 24.65 -0.45
C LYS A 23 31.43 25.17 0.44
N SER A 24 32.02 26.31 0.10
CA SER A 24 33.07 26.96 0.89
C SER A 24 32.55 27.45 2.24
N GLN A 25 31.32 27.98 2.30
CA GLN A 25 30.66 28.37 3.55
C GLN A 25 30.31 27.17 4.45
N LEU A 26 29.98 26.02 3.86
CA LEU A 26 29.72 24.78 4.59
C LEU A 26 31.02 24.18 5.17
N ARG A 27 32.15 24.27 4.44
CA ARG A 27 33.48 23.87 4.95
C ARG A 27 34.00 24.82 6.03
N GLY A 28 33.68 26.11 5.96
CA GLY A 28 34.07 27.10 6.97
C GLY A 28 33.28 27.01 8.29
N LYS A 29 32.10 26.39 8.30
CA LYS A 29 31.27 26.21 9.50
C LYS A 29 31.62 24.95 10.31
N SER A 30 32.42 24.02 9.77
CA SER A 30 32.86 22.83 10.49
C SER A 30 34.13 23.04 11.34
N ASP A 31 34.77 24.21 11.28
CA ASP A 31 36.14 24.37 11.82
C ASP A 31 36.37 25.60 12.73
N LYS A 32 35.31 26.21 13.29
CA LYS A 32 35.46 27.25 14.32
C LYS A 32 34.46 27.11 15.46
N GLY A 33 34.95 26.47 16.51
CA GLY A 33 34.32 26.39 17.84
C GLY A 33 35.36 26.24 18.95
N THR A 34 36.44 27.02 18.91
CA THR A 34 37.42 27.16 20.00
C THR A 34 37.01 28.36 20.87
N VAL A 35 36.75 28.11 22.16
CA VAL A 35 36.53 29.13 23.20
C VAL A 35 37.74 29.09 24.16
N PRO A 36 38.18 30.22 24.76
CA PRO A 36 39.53 30.39 25.30
C PRO A 36 39.77 29.69 26.64
N ALA A 37 41.03 29.38 26.90
CA ALA A 37 41.55 28.77 28.12
C ALA A 37 41.26 29.62 29.37
N ALA A 38 40.50 29.04 30.31
CA ALA A 38 40.45 29.43 31.71
C ALA A 38 41.03 28.29 32.56
N LYS A 39 41.82 28.67 33.56
CA LYS A 39 42.69 27.84 34.40
C LYS A 39 42.00 26.59 34.95
N ALA A 40 42.67 25.45 34.82
CA ALA A 40 42.32 24.21 35.50
C ALA A 40 42.66 24.31 36.99
N GLN A 41 41.64 24.21 37.84
CA GLN A 41 41.74 23.57 39.14
C GLN A 41 41.12 22.17 38.99
N GLU A 42 41.87 21.17 39.40
CA GLU A 42 41.47 19.76 39.43
C GLU A 42 40.16 19.57 40.20
N ASN A 43 39.22 18.82 39.60
CA ASN A 43 38.31 17.97 40.35
C ASN A 43 37.61 16.94 39.45
N GLY A 44 37.82 15.66 39.78
CA GLY A 44 36.85 14.56 39.68
C GLY A 44 36.21 14.27 38.32
N GLY A 45 36.71 13.23 37.64
CA GLY A 45 36.17 12.77 36.36
C GLY A 45 34.70 12.33 36.40
N ASN A 46 34.01 12.58 35.28
CA ASN A 46 32.85 11.79 34.90
C ASN A 46 32.82 11.67 33.36
N SER A 47 33.40 10.60 32.84
CA SER A 47 33.38 10.28 31.41
C SER A 47 31.93 10.09 30.95
N LYS A 48 31.48 10.86 29.96
CA LYS A 48 30.22 10.61 29.24
C LYS A 48 30.29 9.23 28.59
N LYS A 49 29.74 8.20 29.23
CA LYS A 49 29.50 6.88 28.64
C LYS A 49 28.65 7.06 27.37
N GLY A 50 29.20 6.72 26.21
CA GLY A 50 28.41 6.53 25.00
C GLY A 50 27.28 5.53 25.28
N LYS A 51 26.06 5.82 24.80
CA LYS A 51 24.92 4.91 24.99
C LYS A 51 25.26 3.55 24.37
N LYS A 52 25.39 2.50 25.20
CA LYS A 52 25.62 1.13 24.76
C LYS A 52 24.51 0.72 23.76
N ALA A 53 24.89 0.06 22.68
CA ALA A 53 23.93 -0.47 21.70
C ALA A 53 22.94 -1.44 22.38
N PHE A 54 21.69 -1.46 21.90
CA PHE A 54 20.68 -2.38 22.41
C PHE A 54 21.03 -3.80 21.98
N ASP A 55 21.04 -4.74 22.92
CA ASP A 55 21.37 -6.14 22.68
C ASP A 55 20.11 -6.93 22.35
N PHE A 56 19.89 -7.22 21.06
CA PHE A 56 18.72 -8.00 20.62
C PHE A 56 18.83 -9.49 20.93
N ALA A 57 20.05 -10.03 21.08
CA ALA A 57 20.26 -11.45 21.35
C ALA A 57 19.85 -11.81 22.79
N ALA A 58 19.76 -10.84 23.69
CA ALA A 58 19.32 -11.02 25.07
C ALA A 58 17.79 -11.05 25.25
N HIS A 59 17.00 -10.97 24.16
CA HIS A 59 15.55 -10.86 24.24
C HIS A 59 14.83 -11.83 23.30
N PRO A 60 13.72 -12.45 23.75
CA PRO A 60 12.81 -13.16 22.88
C PRO A 60 12.23 -12.28 21.77
N ARG A 61 11.75 -12.93 20.72
CA ARG A 61 10.95 -12.32 19.65
C ARG A 61 9.59 -13.01 19.57
N ARG A 62 8.59 -12.31 19.06
CA ARG A 62 7.27 -12.85 18.75
C ARG A 62 6.87 -12.48 17.33
N HIS A 63 6.47 -13.46 16.54
CA HIS A 63 5.82 -13.22 15.26
C HIS A 63 4.39 -12.70 15.48
N VAL A 64 4.06 -11.55 14.91
CA VAL A 64 2.76 -10.90 15.09
C VAL A 64 2.18 -10.46 13.75
N ALA A 65 0.84 -10.39 13.68
CA ALA A 65 0.15 -9.58 12.69
C ALA A 65 -0.10 -8.19 13.29
N LEU A 66 0.29 -7.12 12.60
CA LEU A 66 0.11 -5.73 13.04
C LEU A 66 -0.85 -5.00 12.09
N ARG A 67 -1.91 -4.41 12.63
CA ARG A 67 -2.91 -3.64 11.90
C ARG A 67 -2.57 -2.16 11.92
N LEU A 68 -2.53 -1.56 10.73
CA LEU A 68 -2.11 -0.19 10.47
C LEU A 68 -3.22 0.58 9.73
N ALA A 69 -3.43 1.83 10.13
CA ALA A 69 -4.21 2.82 9.40
C ALA A 69 -3.32 3.99 8.99
N TYR A 70 -3.59 4.58 7.82
CA TYR A 70 -2.89 5.78 7.37
C TYR A 70 -3.68 6.57 6.33
N LEU A 71 -3.46 7.89 6.32
CA LEU A 71 -3.88 8.79 5.26
C LEU A 71 -2.77 8.86 4.20
N GLY A 72 -3.02 8.29 3.02
CA GLY A 72 -1.99 8.08 2.00
C GLY A 72 -1.59 9.32 1.20
N TRP A 73 -2.28 10.45 1.38
CA TRP A 73 -2.23 11.61 0.49
C TRP A 73 -0.84 12.24 0.33
N GLN A 74 0.01 12.16 1.35
CA GLN A 74 1.37 12.72 1.34
C GLN A 74 2.44 11.67 1.03
N TYR A 75 2.06 10.42 0.81
CA TYR A 75 2.99 9.30 0.65
C TYR A 75 3.02 8.78 -0.77
N GLN A 76 4.20 8.31 -1.19
CA GLN A 76 4.42 7.67 -2.50
C GLN A 76 4.10 6.17 -2.46
N GLY A 77 2.99 5.84 -1.77
CA GLY A 77 2.47 4.50 -1.59
C GLY A 77 2.97 3.84 -0.32
N PHE A 78 2.56 2.59 -0.12
CA PHE A 78 2.95 1.84 1.07
C PHE A 78 4.41 1.39 1.01
N ALA A 79 4.79 0.68 -0.05
CA ALA A 79 6.10 0.03 -0.16
C ALA A 79 7.23 1.02 -0.51
N VAL A 80 8.40 0.87 0.12
CA VAL A 80 9.63 1.59 -0.25
C VAL A 80 9.98 1.34 -1.72
N GLN A 81 10.46 2.39 -2.39
CA GLN A 81 10.91 2.36 -3.78
C GLN A 81 12.35 2.88 -3.86
N GLU A 82 13.10 2.53 -4.91
CA GLU A 82 14.53 2.88 -5.03
C GLU A 82 14.78 4.40 -5.07
N ASN A 83 13.80 5.16 -5.55
CA ASN A 83 13.88 6.59 -5.78
C ASN A 83 13.26 7.44 -4.66
N THR A 84 12.69 6.82 -3.61
CA THR A 84 11.98 7.54 -2.55
C THR A 84 11.90 6.77 -1.24
N ASP A 85 12.17 7.46 -0.15
CA ASP A 85 11.90 6.99 1.22
C ASP A 85 10.59 7.58 1.77
N ASN A 86 9.88 8.42 1.01
CA ASN A 86 8.62 9.01 1.43
C ASN A 86 7.45 8.02 1.25
N THR A 87 7.50 6.92 1.98
CA THR A 87 6.52 5.83 1.95
C THR A 87 6.07 5.47 3.36
N VAL A 88 4.88 4.88 3.47
CA VAL A 88 4.35 4.45 4.78
C VAL A 88 5.27 3.40 5.41
N GLU A 89 5.77 2.45 4.62
CA GLU A 89 6.68 1.41 5.08
C GLU A 89 7.96 2.00 5.66
N ALA A 90 8.58 3.00 5.01
CA ALA A 90 9.78 3.65 5.55
C ALA A 90 9.52 4.22 6.95
N ARG A 91 8.42 4.96 7.13
CA ARG A 91 8.04 5.54 8.44
C ARG A 91 7.73 4.49 9.50
N VAL A 92 7.11 3.37 9.11
CA VAL A 92 6.87 2.23 10.01
C VAL A 92 8.20 1.60 10.45
N PHE A 93 9.15 1.40 9.53
CA PHE A 93 10.47 0.85 9.87
C PHE A 93 11.31 1.82 10.73
N GLU A 94 11.27 3.12 10.46
CA GLU A 94 11.86 4.14 11.33
C GLU A 94 11.31 4.03 12.77
N ALA A 95 9.99 3.88 12.93
CA ALA A 95 9.35 3.70 14.23
C ALA A 95 9.77 2.39 14.93
N LEU A 96 9.81 1.27 14.20
CA LEU A 96 10.22 -0.05 14.72
C LEU A 96 11.68 -0.04 15.20
N LEU A 97 12.58 0.60 14.45
CA LEU A 97 14.01 0.74 14.80
C LEU A 97 14.22 1.70 15.97
N LYS A 98 13.46 2.81 16.02
CA LYS A 98 13.52 3.80 17.09
C LYS A 98 13.03 3.24 18.43
N THR A 99 12.02 2.39 18.40
CA THR A 99 11.44 1.70 19.56
C THR A 99 12.22 0.44 19.99
N LYS A 100 13.24 0.04 19.21
CA LYS A 100 14.03 -1.19 19.42
C LYS A 100 13.15 -2.44 19.43
N LEU A 101 12.10 -2.44 18.61
CA LEU A 101 11.26 -3.61 18.39
C LEU A 101 11.86 -4.55 17.35
N ILE A 102 12.67 -4.03 16.43
CA ILE A 102 13.44 -4.83 15.46
C ILE A 102 14.90 -4.36 15.41
N GLN A 103 15.79 -5.27 15.02
CA GLN A 103 17.20 -4.95 14.76
C GLN A 103 17.38 -4.31 13.38
N ASP A 104 16.81 -4.95 12.36
CA ASP A 104 16.86 -4.54 10.96
C ASP A 104 15.67 -5.17 10.21
N ARG A 105 15.54 -4.83 8.93
CA ARG A 105 14.42 -5.29 8.10
C ARG A 105 14.60 -6.72 7.59
N GLN A 106 15.83 -7.13 7.33
CA GLN A 106 16.16 -8.40 6.72
C GLN A 106 15.92 -9.55 7.69
N SER A 107 16.18 -9.34 8.98
CA SER A 107 16.02 -10.32 10.05
C SER A 107 14.63 -10.35 10.70
N SER A 108 13.70 -9.48 10.30
CA SER A 108 12.42 -9.28 10.98
C SER A 108 11.25 -10.10 10.43
N ASN A 109 11.48 -11.06 9.52
CA ASN A 109 10.43 -11.91 8.92
C ASN A 109 9.22 -11.10 8.39
N TYR A 110 9.50 -10.06 7.61
CA TYR A 110 8.50 -9.06 7.24
C TYR A 110 7.68 -9.46 6.00
N HIS A 111 6.35 -9.48 6.15
CA HIS A 111 5.39 -9.58 5.05
C HIS A 111 4.32 -8.49 5.12
N ARG A 112 3.71 -8.18 3.98
CA ARG A 112 2.67 -7.15 3.83
C ARG A 112 1.49 -7.68 3.06
N CYS A 113 0.28 -7.38 3.53
CA CYS A 113 -0.95 -7.82 2.90
C CYS A 113 -1.25 -7.05 1.60
N GLY A 114 -1.21 -5.72 1.66
CA GLY A 114 -1.45 -4.84 0.51
C GLY A 114 -0.22 -4.02 0.12
N ARG A 115 -0.15 -3.62 -1.15
CA ARG A 115 0.77 -2.58 -1.65
C ARG A 115 -0.08 -1.46 -2.23
N THR A 116 -0.51 -0.53 -1.39
CA THR A 116 -1.31 0.62 -1.83
C THR A 116 -0.44 1.57 -2.65
N ASP A 117 -1.03 2.14 -3.71
CA ASP A 117 -0.37 3.08 -4.61
C ASP A 117 -0.16 4.44 -3.95
N LYS A 118 0.60 5.32 -4.60
CA LYS A 118 0.73 6.73 -4.21
C LYS A 118 -0.65 7.35 -3.97
N GLY A 119 -0.80 8.10 -2.87
CA GLY A 119 -2.03 8.79 -2.51
C GLY A 119 -3.12 7.92 -1.88
N VAL A 120 -3.05 6.58 -2.02
CA VAL A 120 -4.07 5.65 -1.54
C VAL A 120 -3.95 5.45 -0.02
N SER A 121 -5.08 5.59 0.68
CA SER A 121 -5.14 5.43 2.13
C SER A 121 -5.41 3.97 2.55
N ALA A 122 -5.27 3.66 3.83
CA ALA A 122 -5.71 2.39 4.39
C ALA A 122 -6.29 2.55 5.78
N PHE A 123 -7.35 1.81 6.08
CA PHE A 123 -7.89 1.70 7.43
C PHE A 123 -7.40 0.43 8.14
N SER A 124 -7.22 -0.66 7.39
CA SER A 124 -6.83 -1.96 7.95
C SER A 124 -5.78 -2.65 7.09
N GLN A 125 -4.66 -1.95 6.84
CA GLN A 125 -3.47 -2.60 6.28
C GLN A 125 -2.90 -3.55 7.32
N VAL A 126 -2.48 -4.73 6.91
CA VAL A 126 -1.86 -5.71 7.81
C VAL A 126 -0.46 -6.06 7.33
N ILE A 127 0.48 -6.06 8.26
CA ILE A 127 1.82 -6.64 8.08
C ILE A 127 1.99 -7.80 9.04
N SER A 128 2.82 -8.78 8.70
CA SER A 128 3.35 -9.75 9.67
C SER A 128 4.85 -9.54 9.84
N ILE A 129 5.33 -9.63 11.08
CA ILE A 129 6.70 -9.24 11.46
C ILE A 129 7.09 -9.85 12.80
N ASP A 130 8.38 -10.16 12.98
CA ASP A 130 8.97 -10.52 14.28
C ASP A 130 9.29 -9.25 15.07
N LEU A 131 8.68 -9.11 16.25
CA LEU A 131 8.97 -8.03 17.19
C LEU A 131 9.66 -8.57 18.44
N ARG A 132 10.54 -7.78 19.05
CA ARG A 132 11.06 -8.04 20.40
C ARG A 132 9.90 -8.25 21.36
N SER A 133 9.94 -9.33 22.13
CA SER A 133 8.91 -9.72 23.09
C SER A 133 9.46 -9.69 24.52
N SER A 134 8.57 -9.49 25.50
CA SER A 134 8.87 -9.71 26.92
C SER A 134 8.52 -11.13 27.39
N GLN A 135 7.92 -11.94 26.51
CA GLN A 135 7.46 -13.30 26.79
C GLN A 135 8.48 -14.34 26.35
N PHE A 136 8.62 -15.42 27.12
CA PHE A 136 9.51 -16.54 26.82
C PHE A 136 8.76 -17.77 26.28
N SER A 137 7.43 -17.70 26.18
CA SER A 137 6.58 -18.77 25.68
C SER A 137 5.29 -18.21 25.05
N GLY A 138 4.54 -19.09 24.38
CA GLY A 138 3.28 -18.76 23.71
C GLY A 138 3.40 -18.67 22.18
N LEU A 139 2.27 -18.43 21.52
CA LEU A 139 2.14 -18.51 20.07
C LEU A 139 3.07 -17.52 19.34
N GLY A 140 3.91 -18.04 18.44
CA GLY A 140 4.82 -17.22 17.63
C GLY A 140 6.07 -16.75 18.38
N VAL A 141 6.31 -17.16 19.62
CA VAL A 141 7.53 -16.78 20.37
C VAL A 141 8.73 -17.60 19.93
N THR A 142 9.87 -16.94 19.81
CA THR A 142 11.18 -17.54 19.58
C THR A 142 12.16 -16.97 20.61
N VAL A 143 12.78 -17.84 21.40
CA VAL A 143 13.77 -17.48 22.43
C VAL A 143 15.18 -17.78 21.88
N PRO A 144 16.13 -16.83 21.94
CA PRO A 144 17.51 -17.07 21.56
C PRO A 144 18.20 -18.09 22.47
N ASP A 145 19.17 -18.83 21.93
CA ASP A 145 19.91 -19.86 22.68
C ASP A 145 20.61 -19.26 23.92
N GLY A 146 20.46 -19.93 25.07
CA GLY A 146 21.07 -19.52 26.33
C GLY A 146 20.39 -18.35 27.04
N VAL A 147 19.23 -17.89 26.56
CA VAL A 147 18.44 -16.84 27.23
C VAL A 147 17.32 -17.48 28.06
N GLU A 148 17.53 -17.58 29.36
CA GLU A 148 16.52 -18.06 30.30
C GLU A 148 15.70 -16.90 30.91
N PRO A 149 14.42 -17.14 31.27
CA PRO A 149 13.66 -16.17 32.06
C PRO A 149 14.39 -15.92 33.39
N LYS A 150 14.54 -14.65 33.78
CA LYS A 150 15.20 -14.30 35.04
C LYS A 150 14.46 -14.95 36.22
N ALA A 151 15.10 -15.91 36.90
CA ALA A 151 14.58 -16.58 38.08
C ALA A 151 14.25 -15.55 39.17
N GLY A 152 12.97 -15.47 39.57
CA GLY A 152 12.49 -14.58 40.65
C GLY A 152 11.40 -13.58 40.26
N GLY A 153 11.06 -13.45 38.97
CA GLY A 153 9.82 -12.79 38.54
C GLY A 153 8.89 -13.85 37.97
N GLY A 154 7.78 -14.16 38.64
CA GLY A 154 6.85 -15.23 38.25
C GLY A 154 6.61 -15.25 36.73
N ALA A 155 6.97 -16.36 36.08
CA ALA A 155 6.95 -16.52 34.63
C ALA A 155 5.52 -16.49 34.03
N GLU A 156 4.48 -16.30 34.85
CA GLU A 156 3.08 -16.42 34.46
C GLU A 156 2.29 -15.09 34.41
N THR A 157 2.90 -13.91 34.63
CA THR A 157 2.07 -12.68 34.81
C THR A 157 2.64 -11.35 34.32
N LYS A 158 3.72 -11.30 33.52
CA LYS A 158 4.05 -10.04 32.82
C LYS A 158 3.25 -9.91 31.54
N ALA A 159 2.56 -8.79 31.36
CA ALA A 159 1.94 -8.45 30.08
C ALA A 159 3.00 -8.32 28.98
N GLU A 160 2.62 -8.59 27.73
CA GLU A 160 3.46 -8.33 26.56
C GLU A 160 3.78 -6.83 26.43
N LEU A 161 4.82 -6.49 25.65
CA LEU A 161 5.13 -5.11 25.33
C LEU A 161 3.92 -4.41 24.66
N PRO A 162 3.61 -3.16 25.02
CA PRO A 162 2.49 -2.41 24.45
C PRO A 162 2.88 -1.87 23.07
N TYR A 163 2.90 -2.75 22.06
CA TYR A 163 3.41 -2.45 20.72
C TYR A 163 2.72 -1.25 20.08
N VAL A 164 1.39 -1.14 20.24
CA VAL A 164 0.61 -0.07 19.62
C VAL A 164 1.01 1.28 20.22
N LYS A 165 1.02 1.38 21.55
CA LYS A 165 1.45 2.60 22.26
C LYS A 165 2.89 2.98 21.97
N MET A 166 3.80 2.00 21.92
CA MET A 166 5.21 2.25 21.59
C MET A 166 5.38 2.84 20.19
N LEU A 167 4.68 2.28 19.20
CA LEU A 167 4.76 2.73 17.81
C LEU A 167 4.07 4.09 17.62
N ASN A 168 2.84 4.26 18.11
CA ASN A 168 2.07 5.49 17.94
C ASN A 168 2.75 6.73 18.55
N ARG A 169 3.58 6.55 19.59
CA ARG A 169 4.40 7.64 20.17
C ARG A 169 5.46 8.21 19.23
N VAL A 170 5.89 7.44 18.23
CA VAL A 170 6.98 7.84 17.33
C VAL A 170 6.59 7.85 15.85
N LEU A 171 5.43 7.31 15.51
CA LEU A 171 4.87 7.37 14.16
C LEU A 171 4.38 8.80 13.83
N PRO A 172 4.49 9.23 12.56
CA PRO A 172 3.85 10.44 12.06
C PRO A 172 2.34 10.47 12.36
N PRO A 173 1.70 11.65 12.52
CA PRO A 173 0.31 11.75 12.96
C PRO A 173 -0.73 11.09 12.05
N ASP A 174 -0.38 10.92 10.77
CA ASP A 174 -1.18 10.33 9.71
C ASP A 174 -0.92 8.83 9.49
N ILE A 175 -0.12 8.17 10.34
CA ILE A 175 0.10 6.73 10.38
C ILE A 175 -0.13 6.22 11.81
N ARG A 176 -0.99 5.21 11.98
CA ARG A 176 -1.34 4.65 13.29
C ARG A 176 -1.33 3.14 13.27
N ALA A 177 -0.76 2.54 14.32
CA ALA A 177 -1.05 1.17 14.69
C ALA A 177 -2.40 1.14 15.42
N LEU A 178 -3.25 0.17 15.06
CA LEU A 178 -4.59 0.00 15.61
C LEU A 178 -4.70 -1.19 16.55
N GLY A 179 -3.80 -2.15 16.42
CA GLY A 179 -3.87 -3.42 17.14
C GLY A 179 -2.91 -4.43 16.55
N TRP A 180 -2.72 -5.53 17.26
CA TRP A 180 -1.87 -6.63 16.84
C TRP A 180 -2.49 -7.98 17.22
N SER A 181 -2.03 -9.06 16.61
CA SER A 181 -2.49 -10.42 16.92
C SER A 181 -1.29 -11.37 17.00
N GLN A 182 -1.37 -12.35 17.89
CA GLN A 182 -0.39 -13.44 17.95
C GLN A 182 -0.63 -14.39 16.79
N VAL A 183 0.42 -14.82 16.11
CA VAL A 183 0.32 -15.70 14.95
C VAL A 183 1.42 -16.77 14.98
N PRO A 184 1.24 -17.93 14.31
CA PRO A 184 2.31 -18.90 14.12
C PRO A 184 3.53 -18.29 13.41
N ILE A 185 4.72 -18.85 13.65
CA ILE A 185 5.99 -18.36 13.07
C ILE A 185 5.97 -18.32 11.52
N GLY A 186 5.23 -19.24 10.90
CA GLY A 186 5.10 -19.33 9.44
C GLY A 186 4.04 -18.41 8.83
N PHE A 187 3.29 -17.64 9.63
CA PHE A 187 2.21 -16.80 9.14
C PHE A 187 2.73 -15.67 8.23
N SER A 188 2.07 -15.47 7.10
CA SER A 188 2.36 -14.42 6.14
C SER A 188 1.12 -13.57 5.91
N ALA A 189 1.17 -12.30 6.33
CA ALA A 189 0.10 -11.35 6.03
C ALA A 189 -0.23 -11.24 4.52
N ARG A 190 0.72 -11.63 3.65
CA ARG A 190 0.52 -11.68 2.20
C ARG A 190 -0.29 -12.89 1.76
N PHE A 191 0.12 -14.08 2.18
CA PHE A 191 -0.39 -15.35 1.64
C PHE A 191 -1.59 -15.89 2.42
N ASP A 192 -1.69 -15.62 3.71
CA ASP A 192 -2.79 -16.11 4.56
C ASP A 192 -4.02 -15.19 4.55
N CYS A 193 -3.94 -14.05 3.87
CA CYS A 193 -5.08 -13.14 3.75
C CYS A 193 -6.09 -13.69 2.75
N GLN A 194 -7.31 -13.89 3.24
CA GLN A 194 -8.42 -14.51 2.51
C GLN A 194 -9.09 -13.54 1.53
N SER A 195 -9.25 -12.28 1.91
CA SER A 195 -9.83 -11.27 1.03
C SER A 195 -9.47 -9.85 1.46
N ARG A 196 -9.55 -8.93 0.51
CA ARG A 196 -9.37 -7.50 0.73
C ARG A 196 -10.62 -6.75 0.30
N THR A 197 -11.03 -5.77 1.09
CA THR A 197 -12.11 -4.84 0.76
C THR A 197 -11.51 -3.47 0.52
N TYR A 198 -11.77 -2.90 -0.67
CA TYR A 198 -11.46 -1.53 -1.00
C TYR A 198 -12.73 -0.69 -1.04
N ARG A 199 -12.60 0.57 -0.63
CA ARG A 199 -13.64 1.60 -0.78
C ARG A 199 -13.11 2.77 -1.58
N TYR A 200 -13.88 3.21 -2.55
CA TYR A 200 -13.60 4.42 -3.32
C TYR A 200 -14.74 5.41 -3.09
N TYR A 201 -14.45 6.55 -2.47
CA TYR A 201 -15.45 7.57 -2.16
C TYR A 201 -15.57 8.60 -3.29
N PHE A 202 -16.79 9.02 -3.62
CA PHE A 202 -17.02 10.00 -4.68
C PHE A 202 -18.33 10.78 -4.47
N PRO A 203 -18.43 12.06 -4.86
CA PRO A 203 -19.71 12.75 -4.90
C PRO A 203 -20.57 12.23 -6.05
N ARG A 204 -21.90 12.25 -5.87
CA ARG A 204 -22.85 11.88 -6.90
C ARG A 204 -22.66 12.73 -8.16
N GLY A 205 -22.57 14.05 -8.02
CA GLY A 205 -22.56 14.99 -9.14
C GLY A 205 -23.71 14.70 -10.11
N ASP A 206 -23.38 14.67 -11.40
CA ASP A 206 -24.30 14.31 -12.48
C ASP A 206 -24.26 12.81 -12.85
N LEU A 207 -23.63 11.98 -12.01
CA LEU A 207 -23.47 10.56 -12.30
C LEU A 207 -24.79 9.79 -12.12
N ASP A 208 -25.06 8.90 -13.07
CA ASP A 208 -26.09 7.88 -12.96
C ASP A 208 -25.61 6.74 -12.04
N VAL A 209 -25.73 6.96 -10.74
CA VAL A 209 -25.28 6.02 -9.70
C VAL A 209 -26.04 4.69 -9.70
N GLN A 210 -27.26 4.65 -10.25
CA GLN A 210 -28.00 3.39 -10.39
C GLN A 210 -27.43 2.56 -11.54
N LEU A 211 -27.15 3.19 -12.68
CA LEU A 211 -26.46 2.55 -13.79
C LEU A 211 -25.06 2.06 -13.38
N MET A 212 -24.33 2.84 -12.57
CA MET A 212 -23.06 2.41 -11.99
C MET A 212 -23.22 1.21 -11.06
N ALA A 213 -24.27 1.16 -10.23
CA ALA A 213 -24.53 0.05 -9.32
C ALA A 213 -24.86 -1.25 -10.08
N GLU A 214 -25.66 -1.16 -11.14
CA GLU A 214 -25.94 -2.29 -12.04
C GLU A 214 -24.65 -2.76 -12.74
N ALA A 215 -23.88 -1.83 -13.30
CA ALA A 215 -22.64 -2.15 -14.00
C ALA A 215 -21.59 -2.79 -13.06
N ALA A 216 -21.47 -2.31 -11.83
CA ALA A 216 -20.50 -2.84 -10.87
C ALA A 216 -20.67 -4.35 -10.61
N LYS A 217 -21.90 -4.87 -10.68
CA LYS A 217 -22.19 -6.30 -10.52
C LYS A 217 -21.49 -7.18 -11.56
N ARG A 218 -21.24 -6.65 -12.75
CA ARG A 218 -20.56 -7.37 -13.84
C ARG A 218 -19.10 -7.70 -13.54
N TYR A 219 -18.51 -7.04 -12.53
CA TYR A 219 -17.17 -7.39 -12.05
C TYR A 219 -17.14 -8.63 -11.17
N GLU A 220 -18.27 -9.07 -10.60
CA GLU A 220 -18.33 -10.22 -9.69
C GLU A 220 -18.05 -11.52 -10.45
N GLY A 221 -17.37 -12.46 -9.78
CA GLY A 221 -16.88 -13.71 -10.37
C GLY A 221 -15.37 -13.70 -10.62
N THR A 222 -14.92 -14.71 -11.36
CA THR A 222 -13.51 -14.93 -11.67
C THR A 222 -13.27 -14.62 -13.15
N HIS A 223 -12.53 -13.54 -13.41
CA HIS A 223 -12.31 -13.03 -14.77
C HIS A 223 -10.85 -12.65 -15.00
N ASP A 224 -10.44 -12.52 -16.27
CA ASP A 224 -9.16 -11.92 -16.63
C ASP A 224 -9.28 -10.39 -16.66
N PHE A 225 -8.58 -9.72 -15.72
CA PHE A 225 -8.62 -8.27 -15.57
C PHE A 225 -7.47 -7.54 -16.28
N ARG A 226 -6.81 -8.14 -17.28
CA ARG A 226 -5.67 -7.48 -17.99
C ARG A 226 -6.05 -6.15 -18.63
N ASN A 227 -7.28 -6.02 -19.10
CA ASN A 227 -7.81 -4.78 -19.68
C ASN A 227 -8.21 -3.74 -18.61
N LEU A 228 -8.29 -4.16 -17.35
CA LEU A 228 -8.72 -3.36 -16.20
C LEU A 228 -7.61 -3.21 -15.15
N CYS A 229 -6.34 -3.29 -15.54
CA CYS A 229 -5.19 -3.08 -14.65
C CYS A 229 -3.99 -2.51 -15.41
N LYS A 230 -2.90 -2.21 -14.72
CA LYS A 230 -1.59 -2.00 -15.35
C LYS A 230 -0.86 -3.34 -15.43
N MET A 231 -0.67 -3.85 -16.64
CA MET A 231 0.07 -5.10 -16.87
C MET A 231 1.54 -4.93 -16.46
N ASP A 232 1.92 -5.57 -15.35
CA ASP A 232 3.22 -5.46 -14.71
C ASP A 232 4.11 -6.67 -15.01
N VAL A 233 4.20 -7.03 -16.29
CA VAL A 233 4.95 -8.19 -16.80
C VAL A 233 6.43 -8.11 -16.42
N GLY A 234 7.00 -6.89 -16.35
CA GLY A 234 8.38 -6.68 -15.93
C GLY A 234 8.70 -7.13 -14.51
N ASN A 235 7.68 -7.23 -13.64
CA ASN A 235 7.80 -7.75 -12.28
C ASN A 235 7.33 -9.22 -12.16
N GLY A 236 7.21 -9.94 -13.29
CA GLY A 236 6.86 -11.35 -13.32
C GLY A 236 5.36 -11.64 -13.21
N VAL A 237 4.49 -10.64 -13.37
CA VAL A 237 3.04 -10.85 -13.36
C VAL A 237 2.57 -11.33 -14.73
N LEU A 238 2.16 -12.59 -14.79
CA LEU A 238 1.68 -13.24 -16.02
C LEU A 238 0.23 -13.69 -15.93
N GLN A 239 -0.28 -13.90 -14.70
CA GLN A 239 -1.66 -14.29 -14.46
C GLN A 239 -2.50 -13.07 -14.02
N PHE A 240 -3.49 -12.75 -14.85
CA PHE A 240 -4.41 -11.62 -14.70
C PHE A 240 -5.81 -12.04 -14.23
N GLN A 241 -6.03 -13.32 -14.02
CA GLN A 241 -7.26 -13.82 -13.45
C GLN A 241 -7.40 -13.40 -11.97
N ARG A 242 -8.51 -12.76 -11.61
CA ARG A 242 -8.83 -12.41 -10.22
C ARG A 242 -10.29 -12.72 -9.92
N THR A 243 -10.58 -12.99 -8.65
CA THR A 243 -11.93 -13.28 -8.16
C THR A 243 -12.42 -12.12 -7.32
N ILE A 244 -13.52 -11.50 -7.77
CA ILE A 244 -14.26 -10.47 -7.05
C ILE A 244 -15.51 -11.12 -6.45
N THR A 245 -15.64 -11.08 -5.15
CA THR A 245 -16.75 -11.71 -4.41
C THR A 245 -17.91 -10.75 -4.19
N SER A 246 -17.66 -9.44 -4.20
CA SER A 246 -18.70 -8.42 -4.07
C SER A 246 -18.22 -7.11 -4.70
N ALA A 247 -19.08 -6.46 -5.47
CA ALA A 247 -18.90 -5.13 -6.01
C ALA A 247 -20.22 -4.35 -5.90
N ARG A 248 -20.21 -3.23 -5.18
CA ARG A 248 -21.40 -2.40 -4.95
C ARG A 248 -21.10 -0.92 -5.07
N VAL A 249 -22.07 -0.17 -5.61
CA VAL A 249 -22.12 1.30 -5.53
C VAL A 249 -23.31 1.67 -4.66
N GLN A 250 -23.07 2.41 -3.59
CA GLN A 250 -24.11 2.75 -2.60
C GLN A 250 -23.84 4.11 -1.96
N PRO A 251 -24.87 4.81 -1.44
CA PRO A 251 -24.67 6.07 -0.73
C PRO A 251 -23.87 5.86 0.56
N CYS A 252 -23.03 6.85 0.93
CA CYS A 252 -22.35 6.86 2.22
C CYS A 252 -23.35 7.08 3.37
N GLN A 253 -23.02 6.55 4.55
CA GLN A 253 -23.79 6.74 5.79
C GLN A 253 -23.07 7.72 6.74
N PRO A 254 -23.81 8.52 7.53
CA PRO A 254 -25.27 8.61 7.56
C PRO A 254 -25.85 9.28 6.29
N GLY A 255 -27.05 8.87 5.90
CA GLY A 255 -27.67 9.31 4.65
C GLY A 255 -27.88 10.82 4.57
N HIS A 256 -27.60 11.39 3.39
CA HIS A 256 -27.90 12.79 3.10
C HIS A 256 -29.43 13.00 3.02
N PRO A 257 -30.00 14.09 3.58
CA PRO A 257 -31.45 14.32 3.61
C PRO A 257 -32.09 14.40 2.23
N SER A 258 -31.33 14.84 1.22
CA SER A 258 -31.75 14.81 -0.18
C SER A 258 -31.00 13.72 -0.96
N PRO A 259 -31.69 12.69 -1.49
CA PRO A 259 -31.12 11.70 -2.42
C PRO A 259 -30.65 12.30 -3.75
N ALA A 260 -31.24 13.42 -4.15
CA ALA A 260 -30.94 14.10 -5.40
C ALA A 260 -29.86 15.18 -5.26
N ASP A 261 -29.22 15.32 -4.10
CA ASP A 261 -28.12 16.28 -3.92
C ASP A 261 -26.87 15.86 -4.72
N PRO A 262 -26.34 16.69 -5.63
CA PRO A 262 -25.08 16.44 -6.33
C PRO A 262 -23.87 16.28 -5.39
N GLN A 263 -23.88 16.90 -4.21
CA GLN A 263 -22.81 16.80 -3.22
C GLN A 263 -22.90 15.54 -2.36
N ARG A 264 -23.99 14.75 -2.47
CA ARG A 264 -24.15 13.49 -1.74
C ARG A 264 -23.00 12.54 -2.07
N LEU A 265 -22.31 12.05 -1.05
CA LEU A 265 -21.23 11.08 -1.22
C LEU A 265 -21.76 9.65 -1.41
N TYR A 266 -21.13 8.94 -2.33
CA TYR A 266 -21.29 7.53 -2.63
C TYR A 266 -19.96 6.81 -2.41
N VAL A 267 -20.05 5.49 -2.26
CA VAL A 267 -18.91 4.60 -2.16
C VAL A 267 -19.05 3.48 -3.18
N PHE A 268 -17.99 3.24 -3.95
CA PHE A 268 -17.78 1.99 -4.65
C PHE A 268 -16.99 1.07 -3.72
N GLU A 269 -17.64 0.04 -3.21
CA GLU A 269 -17.03 -0.99 -2.37
C GLU A 269 -16.80 -2.25 -3.19
N VAL A 270 -15.56 -2.74 -3.19
CA VAL A 270 -15.18 -3.96 -3.90
C VAL A 270 -14.40 -4.88 -2.97
N LYS A 271 -14.85 -6.14 -2.89
CA LYS A 271 -14.22 -7.22 -2.13
C LYS A 271 -13.76 -8.31 -3.09
N GLY A 272 -12.52 -8.76 -2.94
CA GLY A 272 -11.94 -9.82 -3.75
C GLY A 272 -10.80 -10.52 -3.03
N LEU A 273 -10.38 -11.68 -3.56
CA LEU A 273 -9.31 -12.47 -2.96
C LEU A 273 -7.96 -11.75 -3.07
N ALA A 274 -7.68 -11.18 -4.25
CA ALA A 274 -6.51 -10.37 -4.53
C ALA A 274 -6.82 -9.37 -5.65
N PHE A 275 -5.99 -8.32 -5.77
CA PHE A 275 -6.12 -7.29 -6.81
C PHE A 275 -4.79 -7.12 -7.55
N LEU A 276 -4.88 -6.83 -8.85
CA LEU A 276 -3.75 -6.46 -9.71
C LEU A 276 -3.37 -5.00 -9.51
N TYR A 277 -2.19 -4.64 -10.01
CA TYR A 277 -1.70 -3.27 -9.98
C TYR A 277 -2.66 -2.32 -10.71
N HIS A 278 -3.09 -1.26 -10.01
CA HIS A 278 -4.10 -0.28 -10.46
C HIS A 278 -5.52 -0.81 -10.72
N GLN A 279 -5.83 -2.07 -10.38
CA GLN A 279 -7.09 -2.70 -10.81
C GLN A 279 -8.34 -1.93 -10.37
N VAL A 280 -8.45 -1.62 -9.06
CA VAL A 280 -9.63 -0.96 -8.50
C VAL A 280 -9.85 0.43 -9.11
N ARG A 281 -8.77 1.17 -9.38
CA ARG A 281 -8.84 2.51 -10.00
C ARG A 281 -9.23 2.44 -11.47
N CYS A 282 -8.80 1.40 -12.19
CA CYS A 282 -9.26 1.10 -13.54
C CYS A 282 -10.75 0.71 -13.56
N MET A 283 -11.21 -0.11 -12.62
CA MET A 283 -12.63 -0.48 -12.48
C MET A 283 -13.49 0.74 -12.20
N MET A 284 -13.06 1.61 -11.28
CA MET A 284 -13.75 2.86 -10.97
C MET A 284 -13.76 3.81 -12.16
N ALA A 285 -12.68 3.90 -12.95
CA ALA A 285 -12.62 4.73 -14.14
C ALA A 285 -13.72 4.36 -15.16
N VAL A 286 -13.92 3.07 -15.40
CA VAL A 286 -14.98 2.59 -16.29
C VAL A 286 -16.36 2.88 -15.70
N LEU A 287 -16.55 2.71 -14.39
CA LEU A 287 -17.80 3.09 -13.72
C LEU A 287 -18.09 4.60 -13.83
N LEU A 288 -17.07 5.47 -13.74
CA LEU A 288 -17.24 6.92 -13.95
C LEU A 288 -17.70 7.25 -15.38
N LEU A 289 -17.17 6.54 -16.39
CA LEU A 289 -17.61 6.70 -17.79
C LEU A 289 -19.06 6.26 -17.98
N ILE A 290 -19.45 5.14 -17.36
CA ILE A 290 -20.83 4.63 -17.36
C ILE A 290 -21.77 5.59 -16.63
N GLY A 291 -21.38 6.09 -15.45
CA GLY A 291 -22.14 7.08 -14.70
C GLY A 291 -22.34 8.39 -15.46
N GLN A 292 -21.38 8.77 -16.31
CA GLN A 292 -21.50 9.93 -17.22
C GLN A 292 -22.31 9.60 -18.50
N LYS A 293 -22.81 8.36 -18.64
CA LYS A 293 -23.50 7.84 -19.83
C LYS A 293 -22.67 7.92 -21.11
N LEU A 294 -21.34 7.92 -20.97
CA LEU A 294 -20.40 7.89 -22.07
C LEU A 294 -20.12 6.45 -22.55
N GLU A 295 -20.33 5.48 -21.67
CA GLU A 295 -20.27 4.05 -21.98
C GLU A 295 -21.52 3.34 -21.45
N ALA A 296 -21.91 2.26 -22.12
CA ALA A 296 -22.96 1.36 -21.63
C ALA A 296 -22.37 0.34 -20.63
N PRO A 297 -23.16 -0.19 -19.67
CA PRO A 297 -22.70 -1.21 -18.71
C PRO A 297 -22.02 -2.44 -19.34
N ASP A 298 -22.43 -2.82 -20.55
CA ASP A 298 -21.89 -3.97 -21.27
C ASP A 298 -20.40 -3.83 -21.62
N ILE A 299 -19.84 -2.61 -21.63
CA ILE A 299 -18.41 -2.40 -21.84
C ILE A 299 -17.55 -3.19 -20.84
N ILE A 300 -18.05 -3.43 -19.62
CA ILE A 300 -17.34 -4.25 -18.63
C ILE A 300 -17.19 -5.69 -19.13
N ASN A 301 -18.27 -6.28 -19.65
CA ASN A 301 -18.24 -7.63 -20.22
C ASN A 301 -17.24 -7.71 -21.38
N GLN A 302 -17.29 -6.72 -22.28
CA GLN A 302 -16.40 -6.65 -23.44
C GLN A 302 -14.93 -6.51 -23.04
N LEU A 303 -14.63 -5.76 -21.97
CA LEU A 303 -13.26 -5.62 -21.45
C LEU A 303 -12.77 -6.88 -20.72
N LEU A 304 -13.67 -7.65 -20.08
CA LEU A 304 -13.35 -8.92 -19.44
C LEU A 304 -13.22 -10.08 -20.44
N ASP A 305 -13.86 -9.96 -21.61
CA ASP A 305 -13.73 -10.87 -22.74
C ASP A 305 -12.41 -10.62 -23.49
N VAL A 306 -11.36 -11.25 -22.99
CA VAL A 306 -10.01 -11.15 -23.56
C VAL A 306 -9.83 -11.94 -24.85
N GLU A 307 -10.76 -12.83 -25.22
CA GLU A 307 -10.71 -13.56 -26.48
C GLU A 307 -11.07 -12.63 -27.64
N ASN A 308 -12.19 -11.90 -27.50
CA ASN A 308 -12.62 -10.93 -28.51
C ASN A 308 -11.90 -9.58 -28.36
N ASN A 309 -11.48 -9.21 -27.14
CA ASN A 309 -10.77 -7.96 -26.86
C ASN A 309 -9.41 -8.20 -26.17
N PRO A 310 -8.42 -8.78 -26.87
CA PRO A 310 -7.14 -9.19 -26.26
C PRO A 310 -6.21 -8.04 -25.86
N ARG A 311 -6.55 -6.80 -26.24
CA ARG A 311 -5.68 -5.63 -26.05
C ARG A 311 -6.42 -4.52 -25.31
N LYS A 312 -5.81 -4.07 -24.22
CA LYS A 312 -6.33 -3.00 -23.36
C LYS A 312 -6.48 -1.68 -24.14
N PRO A 313 -7.68 -1.08 -24.23
CA PRO A 313 -7.83 0.26 -24.79
C PRO A 313 -7.16 1.31 -23.91
N GLN A 314 -6.73 2.42 -24.50
CA GLN A 314 -6.14 3.53 -23.74
C GLN A 314 -7.22 4.34 -23.00
N TYR A 315 -7.09 4.42 -21.67
CA TYR A 315 -7.92 5.28 -20.83
C TYR A 315 -7.18 5.65 -19.53
N SER A 316 -7.50 6.83 -18.99
CA SER A 316 -7.01 7.29 -17.69
C SER A 316 -7.68 6.53 -16.55
N MET A 317 -6.96 6.38 -15.43
CA MET A 317 -7.53 5.75 -14.24
C MET A 317 -8.24 6.79 -13.37
N ALA A 318 -9.05 6.31 -12.43
CA ALA A 318 -9.61 7.18 -11.41
C ALA A 318 -8.48 7.70 -10.49
N VAL A 319 -8.60 8.91 -9.95
CA VAL A 319 -7.60 9.51 -9.04
C VAL A 319 -7.37 8.66 -7.77
N ASP A 320 -6.22 8.80 -7.12
CA ASP A 320 -5.80 7.89 -6.03
C ASP A 320 -6.40 8.20 -4.66
N TYR A 321 -6.44 9.48 -4.26
CA TYR A 321 -6.77 9.92 -2.91
C TYR A 321 -8.13 9.45 -2.33
N PRO A 322 -9.18 9.13 -3.11
CA PRO A 322 -10.43 8.60 -2.58
C PRO A 322 -10.43 7.09 -2.35
N LEU A 323 -9.40 6.38 -2.80
CA LEU A 323 -9.27 4.93 -2.62
C LEU A 323 -8.70 4.62 -1.24
N VAL A 324 -9.34 3.67 -0.56
CA VAL A 324 -8.95 3.19 0.77
C VAL A 324 -8.91 1.67 0.76
N LEU A 325 -7.78 1.08 1.16
CA LEU A 325 -7.74 -0.32 1.61
C LEU A 325 -8.47 -0.40 2.95
N TYR A 326 -9.73 -0.80 2.91
CA TYR A 326 -10.63 -0.69 4.05
C TYR A 326 -10.48 -1.88 5.01
N GLU A 327 -10.34 -3.09 4.46
CA GLU A 327 -10.26 -4.31 5.26
C GLU A 327 -9.34 -5.35 4.63
N CYS A 328 -8.59 -6.07 5.46
CA CYS A 328 -7.92 -7.32 5.13
C CYS A 328 -8.45 -8.41 6.06
N HIS A 329 -9.07 -9.44 5.48
CA HIS A 329 -9.67 -10.53 6.22
C HIS A 329 -8.70 -11.70 6.37
N PHE A 330 -8.66 -12.26 7.57
CA PHE A 330 -7.87 -13.41 7.97
C PHE A 330 -8.71 -14.27 8.91
N ASP A 331 -8.61 -15.59 8.78
CA ASP A 331 -9.28 -16.51 9.69
C ASP A 331 -8.45 -16.69 10.96
N GLY A 332 -9.13 -16.83 12.10
CA GLY A 332 -8.49 -17.18 13.38
C GLY A 332 -7.64 -16.09 14.04
N LEU A 333 -7.64 -14.84 13.53
CA LEU A 333 -6.94 -13.74 14.19
C LEU A 333 -7.78 -13.10 15.31
N SER A 334 -7.22 -13.06 16.50
CA SER A 334 -7.75 -12.33 17.65
C SER A 334 -6.98 -11.03 17.85
N TRP A 335 -7.62 -9.89 17.56
CA TRP A 335 -6.98 -8.58 17.64
C TRP A 335 -6.91 -8.08 19.08
N ILE A 336 -5.69 -7.78 19.52
CA ILE A 336 -5.37 -7.10 20.76
C ILE A 336 -5.24 -5.61 20.45
N SER A 337 -6.11 -4.79 21.03
CA SER A 337 -6.04 -3.34 20.95
C SER A 337 -5.92 -2.71 22.34
N GLU A 338 -5.44 -1.48 22.37
CA GLU A 338 -5.25 -0.70 23.59
C GLU A 338 -6.32 0.42 23.59
N PRO A 339 -7.35 0.39 24.47
CA PRO A 339 -8.48 1.34 24.42
C PRO A 339 -8.09 2.83 24.53
N GLU A 340 -7.03 3.12 25.27
CA GLU A 340 -6.45 4.48 25.34
C GLU A 340 -5.95 4.93 23.96
N GLU A 341 -5.26 4.05 23.24
CA GLU A 341 -4.71 4.34 21.92
C GLU A 341 -5.81 4.43 20.86
N GLU A 342 -6.84 3.58 20.92
CA GLU A 342 -8.01 3.72 20.06
C GLU A 342 -8.69 5.07 20.24
N SER A 343 -8.84 5.53 21.49
CA SER A 343 -9.40 6.84 21.82
C SER A 343 -8.54 7.98 21.26
N HIS A 344 -7.20 7.89 21.35
CA HIS A 344 -6.29 8.86 20.75
C HIS A 344 -6.36 8.88 19.22
N VAL A 345 -6.43 7.70 18.58
CA VAL A 345 -6.59 7.58 17.13
C VAL A 345 -7.92 8.21 16.69
N LEU A 346 -9.01 7.91 17.38
CA LEU A 346 -10.32 8.49 17.10
C LEU A 346 -10.31 10.01 17.24
N SER A 347 -9.74 10.55 18.31
CA SER A 347 -9.60 12.00 18.52
C SER A 347 -8.80 12.66 17.38
N SER A 348 -7.69 12.06 16.96
CA SER A 348 -6.88 12.54 15.84
C SER A 348 -7.64 12.54 14.52
N LEU A 349 -8.42 11.48 14.24
CA LEU A 349 -9.26 11.40 13.04
C LEU A 349 -10.39 12.44 13.06
N LEU A 350 -11.04 12.63 14.21
CA LEU A 350 -12.06 13.67 14.41
C LEU A 350 -11.47 15.06 14.16
N GLN A 351 -10.26 15.34 14.65
CA GLN A 351 -9.58 16.61 14.40
C GLN A 351 -9.33 16.84 12.90
N HIS A 352 -8.82 15.84 12.19
CA HIS A 352 -8.61 15.93 10.73
C HIS A 352 -9.93 16.10 9.97
N TRP A 353 -10.97 15.39 10.40
CA TRP A 353 -12.31 15.52 9.84
C TRP A 353 -12.85 16.94 10.04
N THR A 354 -12.79 17.49 11.25
CA THR A 354 -13.24 18.85 11.55
C THR A 354 -12.52 19.88 10.69
N GLN A 355 -11.19 19.79 10.57
CA GLN A 355 -10.42 20.70 9.72
C GLN A 355 -10.83 20.60 8.25
N THR A 356 -11.04 19.39 7.75
CA THR A 356 -11.43 19.15 6.36
C THR A 356 -12.86 19.61 6.08
N ALA A 357 -13.78 19.36 7.02
CA ALA A 357 -15.18 19.80 6.94
C ALA A 357 -15.29 21.33 6.96
N VAL A 358 -14.54 22.02 7.83
CA VAL A 358 -14.49 23.49 7.86
C VAL A 358 -13.95 24.03 6.52
N LYS A 359 -12.85 23.47 6.00
CA LYS A 359 -12.31 23.88 4.68
C LYS A 359 -13.34 23.66 3.56
N ALA A 360 -14.01 22.51 3.55
CA ALA A 360 -15.06 22.20 2.59
C ALA A 360 -16.24 23.19 2.70
N GLN A 361 -16.65 23.56 3.91
CA GLN A 361 -17.74 24.51 4.14
C GLN A 361 -17.36 25.94 3.73
N VAL A 362 -16.11 26.37 3.96
CA VAL A 362 -15.61 27.66 3.47
C VAL A 362 -15.67 27.71 1.94
N LEU A 363 -15.22 26.64 1.26
CA LEU A 363 -15.33 26.53 -0.19
C LEU A 363 -16.78 26.53 -0.66
N ASN A 364 -17.66 25.80 0.02
CA ASN A 364 -19.09 25.78 -0.30
C ASN A 364 -19.73 27.17 -0.15
N GLY A 365 -19.37 27.93 0.89
CA GLY A 365 -19.81 29.31 1.07
C GLY A 365 -19.35 30.23 -0.07
N MET A 366 -18.09 30.09 -0.53
CA MET A 366 -17.57 30.83 -1.69
C MET A 366 -18.31 30.47 -2.98
N ILE A 367 -18.58 29.17 -3.21
CA ILE A 367 -19.33 28.69 -4.38
C ILE A 367 -20.74 29.29 -4.38
N ASN A 368 -21.45 29.20 -3.26
CA ASN A 368 -22.82 29.73 -3.14
C ASN A 368 -22.87 31.26 -3.31
N GLY A 369 -21.87 31.97 -2.78
CA GLY A 369 -21.76 33.43 -2.94
C GLY A 369 -21.53 33.88 -4.38
N LEU A 370 -20.83 33.08 -5.19
CA LEU A 370 -20.68 33.35 -6.63
C LEU A 370 -21.94 32.97 -7.42
N GLN A 371 -22.64 31.91 -7.02
CA GLN A 371 -23.86 31.46 -7.69
C GLN A 371 -25.06 32.38 -7.49
N SER A 372 -25.18 33.00 -6.32
CA SER A 372 -26.25 33.99 -6.07
C SER A 372 -26.14 35.23 -6.97
N THR A 373 -24.98 35.47 -7.58
CA THR A 373 -24.75 36.61 -8.49
C THR A 373 -24.95 36.29 -9.97
N ASP A 374 -25.11 35.02 -10.35
CA ASP A 374 -25.20 34.55 -11.74
C ASP A 374 -26.29 33.48 -11.86
N THR A 375 -27.55 33.90 -11.96
CA THR A 375 -28.75 33.03 -11.88
C THR A 375 -28.94 32.08 -13.07
N ASP A 376 -28.20 32.26 -14.17
CA ASP A 376 -28.41 31.51 -15.43
C ASP A 376 -27.44 30.35 -15.66
N LYS A 377 -26.45 30.12 -14.79
CA LYS A 377 -25.51 28.99 -14.95
C LYS A 377 -25.98 27.76 -14.18
N ALA A 378 -26.43 26.75 -14.91
CA ALA A 378 -26.64 25.41 -14.38
C ALA A 378 -25.38 24.90 -13.66
N LEU A 379 -25.57 24.40 -12.45
CA LEU A 379 -24.57 23.71 -11.63
C LEU A 379 -24.06 22.45 -12.34
N VAL A 380 -23.04 22.57 -13.18
CA VAL A 380 -22.30 21.40 -13.67
C VAL A 380 -21.18 21.11 -12.68
N MET A 381 -21.33 20.06 -11.88
CA MET A 381 -20.24 19.59 -11.02
C MET A 381 -19.23 18.84 -11.89
N PRO A 382 -18.03 19.39 -12.15
CA PRO A 382 -17.07 18.69 -12.99
C PRO A 382 -16.63 17.40 -12.30
N CYS A 383 -16.78 16.27 -12.98
CA CYS A 383 -16.21 15.01 -12.51
C CYS A 383 -14.67 15.07 -12.64
N CYS A 384 -14.02 15.59 -11.59
CA CYS A 384 -12.56 15.72 -11.47
C CYS A 384 -11.88 14.47 -10.90
N LEU A 385 -12.55 13.32 -10.99
CA LEU A 385 -12.08 12.05 -10.42
C LEU A 385 -11.33 11.15 -11.42
N MET A 386 -11.03 11.65 -12.62
CA MET A 386 -10.20 10.97 -13.61
C MET A 386 -8.84 11.64 -13.70
N GLU A 387 -7.77 10.85 -13.83
CA GLU A 387 -6.41 11.38 -14.02
C GLU A 387 -6.25 12.08 -15.39
N GLY A 388 -5.46 13.15 -15.40
CA GLY A 388 -5.10 13.88 -16.61
C GLY A 388 -6.19 14.82 -17.13
N SER A 389 -6.01 15.31 -18.37
CA SER A 389 -6.94 16.25 -19.01
C SER A 389 -8.12 15.52 -19.65
N ARG A 390 -9.35 16.00 -19.42
CA ARG A 390 -10.55 15.56 -20.14
C ARG A 390 -10.38 15.80 -21.65
N GLN A 391 -10.67 14.79 -22.46
CA GLN A 391 -10.80 14.95 -23.91
C GLN A 391 -12.08 15.74 -24.21
N ARG A 392 -12.01 16.72 -25.12
CA ARG A 392 -13.17 17.55 -25.50
C ARG A 392 -14.27 16.74 -26.18
N ASN A 393 -13.87 15.79 -27.03
CA ASN A 393 -14.78 14.88 -27.71
C ASN A 393 -14.56 13.48 -27.14
N TYR A 394 -15.63 12.87 -26.63
CA TYR A 394 -15.55 11.52 -26.11
C TYR A 394 -15.42 10.52 -27.26
N ARG A 395 -14.46 9.60 -27.15
CA ARG A 395 -14.34 8.44 -28.04
C ARG A 395 -14.64 7.16 -27.26
N PRO A 396 -15.56 6.29 -27.72
CA PRO A 396 -15.84 5.00 -27.07
C PRO A 396 -14.57 4.16 -26.85
N LEU A 397 -14.50 3.45 -25.72
CA LEU A 397 -13.29 2.74 -25.28
C LEU A 397 -12.76 1.77 -26.34
N LEU A 398 -13.62 0.96 -26.95
CA LEU A 398 -13.20 -0.05 -27.92
C LEU A 398 -12.68 0.51 -29.25
N GLU A 399 -13.00 1.78 -29.55
CA GLU A 399 -12.51 2.47 -30.74
C GLU A 399 -11.14 3.13 -30.52
N ARG A 400 -10.67 3.24 -29.27
CA ARG A 400 -9.41 3.92 -28.95
C ARG A 400 -8.18 3.11 -29.39
N PRO A 401 -7.02 3.76 -29.54
CA PRO A 401 -5.75 3.05 -29.62
C PRO A 401 -5.62 2.05 -28.47
N ARG A 402 -5.17 0.84 -28.78
CA ARG A 402 -5.00 -0.24 -27.81
C ARG A 402 -3.52 -0.40 -27.47
N CYS A 403 -3.24 -0.83 -26.25
CA CYS A 403 -1.89 -1.20 -25.81
C CYS A 403 -1.42 -2.47 -26.56
N GLU A 404 -0.12 -2.76 -26.45
CA GLU A 404 0.43 -4.07 -26.83
C GLU A 404 -0.29 -5.21 -26.10
N SER A 405 -0.37 -6.37 -26.75
CA SER A 405 -0.95 -7.57 -26.15
C SER A 405 -0.07 -8.11 -25.02
N LEU A 406 -0.64 -9.02 -24.22
CA LEU A 406 0.11 -9.67 -23.15
C LEU A 406 1.30 -10.47 -23.71
N GLU A 407 1.07 -11.21 -24.78
CA GLU A 407 2.05 -12.08 -25.43
C GLU A 407 3.23 -11.25 -25.96
N SER A 408 2.94 -10.11 -26.61
CA SER A 408 3.95 -9.17 -27.08
C SER A 408 4.80 -8.61 -25.93
N ARG A 409 4.18 -8.26 -24.80
CA ARG A 409 4.89 -7.80 -23.60
C ARG A 409 5.75 -8.88 -22.97
N ILE A 410 5.27 -10.12 -22.91
CA ILE A 410 6.06 -11.26 -22.41
C ILE A 410 7.30 -11.44 -23.27
N GLN A 411 7.14 -11.49 -24.59
CA GLN A 411 8.27 -11.60 -25.53
C GLN A 411 9.28 -10.45 -25.37
N HIS A 412 8.80 -9.23 -25.18
CA HIS A 412 9.67 -8.07 -24.91
C HIS A 412 10.55 -8.28 -23.67
N PHE A 413 9.97 -8.76 -22.56
CA PHE A 413 10.71 -8.97 -21.31
C PHE A 413 11.58 -10.24 -21.30
N VAL A 414 11.20 -11.28 -22.05
CA VAL A 414 12.05 -12.45 -22.33
C VAL A 414 13.29 -12.01 -23.13
N LYS A 415 13.11 -11.23 -24.20
CA LYS A 415 14.23 -10.69 -25.01
C LYS A 415 15.18 -9.82 -24.18
N ARG A 416 14.68 -9.10 -23.18
CA ARG A 416 15.48 -8.32 -22.22
C ARG A 416 16.08 -9.16 -21.08
N GLY A 417 15.89 -10.48 -21.09
CA GLY A 417 16.43 -11.39 -20.09
C GLY A 417 15.87 -11.20 -18.68
N ARG A 418 14.71 -10.53 -18.55
CA ARG A 418 13.99 -10.31 -17.27
C ARG A 418 13.02 -11.45 -16.93
N LEU A 419 12.60 -12.20 -17.95
CA LEU A 419 11.82 -13.43 -17.83
C LEU A 419 12.63 -14.60 -18.40
N GLU A 420 12.52 -15.77 -17.77
CA GLU A 420 13.07 -17.03 -18.25
C GLU A 420 11.95 -17.91 -18.81
N ARG A 421 12.30 -18.74 -19.79
CA ARG A 421 11.44 -19.76 -20.39
C ARG A 421 11.81 -21.09 -19.73
N GLU A 422 10.89 -21.70 -18.98
CA GLU A 422 11.02 -23.10 -18.58
C GLU A 422 10.24 -23.93 -19.60
N GLU A 423 10.92 -24.86 -20.27
CA GLU A 423 10.26 -25.93 -21.02
C GLU A 423 9.79 -26.96 -19.99
N GLY A 424 8.50 -27.26 -19.96
CA GLY A 424 7.95 -28.22 -19.01
C GLY A 424 8.60 -29.60 -19.20
N GLU A 425 9.05 -30.22 -18.11
CA GLU A 425 9.41 -31.64 -18.09
C GLU A 425 8.14 -32.47 -18.27
N GLY A 426 7.77 -32.70 -19.54
CA GLY A 426 6.58 -33.44 -19.93
C GLY A 426 6.09 -32.91 -21.26
N GLY A 427 6.22 -33.73 -22.31
CA GLY A 427 5.93 -33.39 -23.70
C GLY A 427 4.44 -33.13 -24.01
N ASP A 428 3.85 -32.17 -23.31
CA ASP A 428 2.59 -31.53 -23.69
C ASP A 428 2.92 -30.21 -24.40
N GLU A 429 2.91 -30.25 -25.74
CA GLU A 429 3.15 -29.10 -26.61
C GLU A 429 2.04 -28.05 -26.41
N GLY A 430 2.15 -27.23 -25.36
CA GLY A 430 1.18 -26.16 -25.11
C GLY A 430 1.46 -25.25 -23.92
N SER A 431 2.13 -25.72 -22.86
CA SER A 431 2.33 -24.90 -21.65
C SER A 431 3.76 -24.37 -21.54
N THR A 432 4.09 -23.31 -22.29
CA THR A 432 5.32 -22.55 -22.01
C THR A 432 5.13 -21.75 -20.73
N VAL A 433 5.79 -22.16 -19.64
CA VAL A 433 5.74 -21.45 -18.36
C VAL A 433 6.87 -20.41 -18.33
N PHE A 434 6.51 -19.14 -18.14
CA PHE A 434 7.48 -18.07 -17.95
C PHE A 434 7.59 -17.75 -16.46
N ARG A 435 8.81 -17.51 -15.97
CA ARG A 435 9.05 -17.07 -14.58
C ARG A 435 9.97 -15.86 -14.55
N GLY A 436 9.75 -14.96 -13.59
CA GLY A 436 10.67 -13.87 -13.31
C GLY A 436 11.96 -14.40 -12.68
N LYS A 437 13.12 -13.86 -13.08
CA LYS A 437 14.40 -14.24 -12.46
C LYS A 437 14.38 -14.00 -10.96
N ARG A 438 14.69 -15.05 -10.18
CA ARG A 438 14.97 -14.91 -8.74
C ARG A 438 16.25 -14.08 -8.57
N SER A 439 16.22 -13.11 -7.66
CA SER A 439 17.41 -12.36 -7.27
C SER A 439 18.49 -13.31 -6.75
N LYS A 440 19.74 -13.12 -7.17
CA LYS A 440 20.92 -13.92 -6.74
C LYS A 440 21.15 -13.94 -5.21
N HIS A 441 20.39 -13.18 -4.42
CA HIS A 441 20.46 -13.19 -2.96
C HIS A 441 19.54 -14.20 -2.27
N SER A 442 18.77 -15.03 -2.99
CA SER A 442 17.91 -16.06 -2.37
C SER A 442 18.54 -17.45 -2.24
N HIS A 443 19.81 -17.64 -2.59
CA HIS A 443 20.42 -18.98 -2.76
C HIS A 443 20.93 -19.65 -1.48
N GLN A 444 20.79 -19.06 -0.29
CA GLN A 444 21.31 -19.69 0.94
C GLN A 444 20.26 -20.29 1.89
N ALA A 445 18.97 -20.26 1.55
CA ALA A 445 17.92 -20.75 2.46
C ALA A 445 17.24 -22.06 2.03
N SER A 446 17.49 -22.60 0.83
CA SER A 446 16.69 -23.71 0.28
C SER A 446 17.39 -25.06 0.19
N SER A 447 18.64 -25.20 0.62
CA SER A 447 19.40 -26.45 0.46
C SER A 447 19.38 -27.39 1.67
N LYS A 448 18.54 -27.15 2.70
CA LYS A 448 18.49 -28.00 3.91
C LYS A 448 17.13 -28.64 4.25
N ASN A 449 16.06 -28.36 3.49
CA ASN A 449 14.72 -28.87 3.80
C ASN A 449 14.16 -29.86 2.77
N GLN A 450 15.01 -30.43 1.91
CA GLN A 450 14.57 -31.27 0.80
C GLN A 450 14.88 -32.76 0.96
N GLU A 451 15.49 -33.18 2.07
CA GLU A 451 15.82 -34.60 2.33
C GLU A 451 14.89 -35.30 3.35
N ASP A 452 13.94 -34.61 4.00
CA ASP A 452 13.09 -35.21 5.06
C ASP A 452 11.60 -35.39 4.68
N THR A 453 11.22 -35.18 3.42
CA THR A 453 9.81 -35.34 2.96
C THR A 453 9.51 -36.61 2.16
N ASP A 454 10.50 -37.45 1.88
CA ASP A 454 10.33 -38.64 1.00
C ASP A 454 10.05 -39.98 1.74
N LEU A 455 9.69 -39.95 3.03
CA LEU A 455 9.49 -41.18 3.82
C LEU A 455 8.12 -41.36 4.48
N LEU A 456 7.09 -40.58 4.14
CA LEU A 456 5.76 -40.69 4.76
C LEU A 456 4.57 -40.65 3.78
N SER A 457 4.60 -41.46 2.71
CA SER A 457 3.41 -41.66 1.87
C SER A 457 3.24 -43.07 1.30
N GLN A 458 3.42 -44.11 2.13
CA GLN A 458 2.92 -45.45 1.83
C GLN A 458 2.06 -45.98 2.97
N THR A 459 0.77 -45.66 2.94
CA THR A 459 -0.29 -46.52 3.51
C THR A 459 -1.55 -46.30 2.70
N ASP A 460 -1.82 -47.23 1.79
CA ASP A 460 -3.10 -47.41 1.11
C ASP A 460 -4.17 -47.82 2.13
N ILE A 461 -5.30 -47.10 2.16
CA ILE A 461 -6.53 -47.56 2.80
C ILE A 461 -7.65 -47.53 1.77
N THR A 462 -7.94 -48.72 1.24
CA THR A 462 -9.11 -49.04 0.43
C THR A 462 -10.32 -49.19 1.35
N LEU A 463 -11.35 -48.36 1.18
CA LEU A 463 -12.67 -48.59 1.77
C LEU A 463 -13.66 -48.94 0.67
N GLN A 464 -14.14 -50.18 0.70
CA GLN A 464 -15.30 -50.64 -0.06
C GLN A 464 -16.62 -50.28 0.67
N PRO A 465 -17.75 -50.22 -0.07
CA PRO A 465 -18.95 -49.57 0.42
C PRO A 465 -19.92 -50.53 1.11
N SER A 466 -20.61 -50.01 2.12
CA SER A 466 -21.99 -50.38 2.50
C SER A 466 -22.59 -49.26 3.34
#